data_AF-A0A158F504-F1
#
_entry.id   AF-A0A158F504-F1
#
_cell.length_a   1.000
_cell.length_b   1.000
_cell.length_c   1.000
_cell.angle_alpha   90.00
_cell.angle_beta   90.00
_cell.angle_gamma   90.00
#
_symmetry.space_group_name_H-M   'P 1'
#
loop_
_entity.id
_entity.type
_entity.pdbx_description
1 polymer ?
#
loop_
_entity_poly.entity_id
_entity_poly.type
_entity_poly.pdbx_seq_one_letter_code
_entity_poly.pdbx_strand_id
1 'polypeptide(L)' 'MINLRIDDAASLCGVSSDVFSRLENGRPVGTDKVLRVLDGLGLGLLILEKDTALQLERSIVNARQNEPEAS' A
#
# COMPACT_ATOMS: atom_id res chain seq x y z
N MET A 1 4.07 10.87 14.14
CA MET A 1 4.11 9.90 13.02
C MET A 1 5.37 9.07 13.22
N ILE A 2 5.23 7.80 13.59
CA ILE A 2 6.38 6.92 13.83
C ILE A 2 7.04 6.71 12.46
N ASN A 3 8.19 7.33 12.26
CA ASN A 3 9.02 7.11 11.08
C ASN A 3 9.54 5.68 11.17
N LEU A 4 8.80 4.71 10.64
CA LEU A 4 9.32 3.38 10.41
C LEU A 4 10.58 3.59 9.59
N ARG A 5 11.75 3.35 10.20
CA ARG A 5 13.00 3.57 9.49
C ARG A 5 12.98 2.64 8.30
N ILE A 6 13.24 3.20 7.12
CA ILE A 6 13.21 2.48 5.85
C ILE A 6 13.98 1.14 5.94
N ASP A 7 15.06 1.12 6.71
CA ASP A 7 15.87 -0.08 6.93
C ASP A 7 15.12 -1.19 7.69
N ASP A 8 14.32 -0.85 8.71
CA ASP A 8 13.52 -1.82 9.48
C ASP A 8 12.40 -2.40 8.61
N ALA A 9 11.74 -1.54 7.80
CA ALA A 9 10.70 -1.97 6.86
C ALA A 9 11.27 -2.89 5.77
N ALA A 10 12.43 -2.51 5.23
CA ALA A 10 13.12 -3.29 4.20
C ALA A 10 13.57 -4.64 4.74
N SER A 11 14.11 -4.68 5.97
CA SER A 11 14.49 -5.92 6.65
C SER A 11 13.28 -6.83 6.88
N LEU A 12 12.17 -6.28 7.39
CA LEU A 12 10.92 -7.00 7.60
C LEU A 12 10.38 -7.62 6.29
N CYS A 13 10.45 -6.86 5.19
CA CYS A 13 9.95 -7.30 3.89
C CYS A 13 10.96 -8.15 3.09
N GLY A 14 12.17 -8.37 3.60
CA GLY A 14 13.23 -9.12 2.89
C GLY A 14 13.66 -8.47 1.56
N VAL A 15 13.68 -7.14 1.51
CA VAL A 15 14.10 -6.34 0.33
C VAL A 15 15.19 -5.34 0.72
N SER A 16 15.85 -4.71 -0.25
CA SER A 16 16.79 -3.62 0.04
C SER A 16 16.04 -2.32 0.37
N SER A 17 16.66 -1.43 1.15
CA SER A 17 16.13 -0.10 1.45
C SER A 17 15.93 0.77 0.19
N ASP A 18 16.68 0.51 -0.89
CA ASP A 18 16.47 1.11 -2.21
C ASP A 18 15.07 0.82 -2.79
N VAL A 19 14.50 -0.37 -2.52
CA VAL A 19 13.14 -0.70 -2.97
C VAL A 19 12.12 0.26 -2.35
N PHE A 20 12.21 0.49 -1.03
CA PHE A 20 11.34 1.44 -0.33
C PHE A 20 11.57 2.88 -0.80
N SER A 21 12.83 3.31 -0.93
CA SER A 21 13.16 4.64 -1.46
C SER A 21 12.58 4.84 -2.86
N ARG A 22 12.68 3.85 -3.74
CA ARG A 22 12.10 3.92 -5.09
C ARG A 22 10.58 3.98 -5.06
N LEU A 23 9.92 3.17 -4.23
CA LEU A 23 8.47 3.20 -4.05
C LEU A 23 7.98 4.57 -3.56
N GLU A 24 8.63 5.15 -2.54
CA GLU A 24 8.31 6.49 -2.03
C GLU A 24 8.47 7.59 -3.08
N ASN A 25 9.44 7.42 -3.98
CA ASN A 25 9.74 8.39 -5.04
C ASN A 25 9.07 8.05 -6.38
N GLY A 26 8.12 7.11 -6.42
CA GLY A 26 7.39 6.72 -7.63
C GLY A 26 8.28 6.13 -8.75
N ARG A 27 9.45 5.61 -8.40
CA ARG A 27 10.36 4.96 -9.35
C ARG A 27 9.95 3.51 -9.56
N PRO A 28 10.19 2.94 -10.77
CA PRO A 28 9.84 1.54 -11.04
C PRO A 28 10.48 0.59 -10.05
N VAL A 29 9.83 -0.51 -9.70
CA VAL A 29 10.41 -1.63 -8.95
C VAL A 29 9.89 -2.94 -9.55
N GLY A 30 10.61 -4.04 -9.34
CA GLY A 30 10.14 -5.36 -9.79
C GLY A 30 8.85 -5.76 -9.09
N THR A 31 7.91 -6.37 -9.82
CA THR A 31 6.63 -6.82 -9.25
C THR A 31 6.82 -7.81 -8.10
N ASP A 32 7.84 -8.68 -8.19
CA ASP A 32 8.22 -9.60 -7.11
C ASP A 32 8.56 -8.88 -5.80
N LYS A 33 9.18 -7.69 -5.90
CA LYS A 33 9.53 -6.85 -4.75
C LYS A 33 8.30 -6.17 -4.17
N VAL A 34 7.39 -5.69 -5.02
CA VAL A 34 6.10 -5.14 -4.58
C VAL A 34 5.31 -6.19 -3.79
N LEU A 35 5.20 -7.42 -4.31
CA LEU A 35 4.47 -8.50 -3.64
C LEU A 35 5.08 -8.85 -2.27
N ARG A 36 6.42 -8.84 -2.14
CA ARG A 36 7.09 -9.01 -0.84
C ARG A 36 6.79 -7.89 0.15
N VAL A 37 6.79 -6.65 -0.32
CA VAL A 37 6.48 -5.48 0.53
C VAL A 37 5.03 -5.54 1.00
N LEU A 38 4.10 -5.89 0.14
CA LEU A 38 2.69 -6.06 0.51
C LEU A 38 2.53 -7.15 1.57
N ASP A 39 3.12 -8.32 1.36
CA ASP A 39 3.09 -9.44 2.32
C ASP A 39 3.70 -9.05 3.68
N GLY A 40 4.91 -8.47 3.67
CA GLY A 40 5.61 -8.06 4.88
C GLY A 40 4.92 -6.95 5.69
N LEU A 41 4.06 -6.15 5.05
CA LEU A 41 3.26 -5.10 5.71
C LEU A 41 1.81 -5.52 6.00
N GLY A 42 1.41 -6.74 5.62
CA GLY A 42 0.04 -7.22 5.77
C GLY A 42 -0.98 -6.51 4.86
N LEU A 43 -0.55 -6.05 3.69
CA LEU A 43 -1.36 -5.35 2.70
C LEU A 43 -1.85 -6.30 1.60
N GLY A 44 -3.06 -6.09 1.11
CA GLY A 44 -3.62 -6.78 -0.05
C GLY A 44 -3.48 -5.98 -1.35
N LEU A 45 -3.39 -6.67 -2.49
CA LEU A 45 -3.48 -6.08 -3.83
C LEU A 45 -4.76 -6.55 -4.53
N LEU A 46 -5.53 -5.61 -5.07
CA LEU A 46 -6.69 -5.88 -5.90
C LEU A 46 -6.34 -5.59 -7.37
N ILE A 47 -6.60 -6.56 -8.24
CA ILE A 47 -6.54 -6.36 -9.70
C ILE A 47 -7.97 -6.38 -10.22
N LEU A 48 -8.34 -5.29 -10.88
CA LEU A 48 -9.71 -5.02 -11.32
C LEU A 48 -9.68 -4.46 -12.73
N GLU A 49 -10.81 -4.54 -13.42
CA GLU A 49 -11.04 -3.69 -14.60
C GLU A 49 -11.06 -2.21 -14.18
N LYS A 50 -10.63 -1.33 -15.09
CA LYS A 50 -10.46 0.10 -14.80
C LYS A 50 -11.77 0.74 -14.30
N ASP A 51 -12.89 0.42 -14.93
CA ASP A 51 -14.19 0.99 -14.56
C ASP A 51 -14.63 0.50 -13.18
N THR A 52 -14.38 -0.77 -12.85
CA THR A 52 -14.63 -1.32 -11.51
C THR A 52 -13.75 -0.66 -10.45
N ALA A 53 -12.48 -0.40 -10.73
CA ALA A 53 -11.58 0.29 -9.80
C ALA A 53 -12.08 1.70 -9.46
N LEU A 54 -12.51 2.47 -10.48
CA LEU A 54 -13.06 3.82 -10.28
C LEU A 54 -14.39 3.80 -9.49
N GLN A 55 -15.21 2.77 -9.66
CA GLN A 55 -16.44 2.60 -8.87
C GLN A 55 -16.14 2.21 -7.41
N LEU A 56 -15.15 1.35 -7.19
CA LEU A 56 -14.72 0.94 -5.85
C LEU A 56 -14.15 2.14 -5.07
N GLU A 57 -13.27 2.93 -5.67
CA GLU A 57 -12.70 4.13 -5.04
C GLU A 57 -13.80 5.09 -4.54
N ARG A 58 -14.80 5.36 -5.39
CA ARG A 58 -15.97 6.20 -5.03
C ARG A 58 -16.77 5.59 -3.86
N SER A 59 -16.98 4.27 -3.90
CA SER A 59 -17.73 3.56 -2.86
C SER A 59 -17.01 3.58 -1.51
N ILE A 60 -15.68 3.41 -1.50
CA ILE A 60 -14.86 3.49 -0.28
C ILE A 60 -14.92 4.89 0.33
N VAL A 61 -14.78 5.95 -0.48
CA VAL A 61 -14.86 7.34 0.01
C VAL A 61 -16.22 7.62 0.63
N ASN A 62 -17.31 7.22 -0.02
CA ASN A 62 -18.66 7.40 0.50
C ASN A 62 -18.89 6.62 1.81
N ALA A 63 -18.37 5.40 1.92
CA ALA A 63 -18.53 4.59 3.14
C ALA A 63 -17.88 5.25 4.36
N ARG A 64 -16.68 5.85 4.20
CA ARG A 64 -15.96 6.54 5.30
C ARG A 64 -16.64 7.82 5.77
N GLN A 65 -17.41 8.48 4.90
CA GLN A 65 -18.20 9.66 5.27
C GLN A 65 -19.47 9.33 6.06
N ASN A 66 -19.87 8.06 6.07
CA ASN A 66 -21.07 7.57 6.73
C ASN A 66 -20.77 6.74 7.99
N GLU A 67 -19.54 6.76 8.51
CA GLU A 67 -19.23 6.14 9.80
C GLU A 67 -20.00 6.88 10.91
N PRO A 68 -20.87 6.20 11.68
CA PRO A 68 -21.62 6.85 12.76
C PRO A 68 -20.62 7.36 13.80
N GLU A 69 -20.70 8.65 14.15
CA GLU A 69 -19.96 9.20 15.29
C GLU A 69 -20.26 8.33 16.51
N ALA A 70 -19.23 7.64 17.01
CA ALA A 70 -19.35 6.81 18.20
C ALA A 70 -19.86 7.68 19.36
N SER A 71 -21.09 7.39 19.82
CA SER A 71 -21.72 8.02 20.99
C SER A 71 -21.05 7.59 22.29
#